data_AF-A0A935LAM8-F1
#
_entry.id   AF-A0A935LAM8-F1
#
_cell.length_a   1.000
_cell.length_b   1.000
_cell.length_c   1.000
_cell.angle_alpha   90.00
_cell.angle_beta   90.00
_cell.angle_gamma   90.00
#
_symmetry.space_group_name_H-M   'P 1'
#
loop_
_entity.id
_entity.type
_entity.pdbx_description
1 polymer ?
#
loop_
_entity_poly.entity_id
_entity_poly.type
_entity_poly.pdbx_seq_one_letter_code
_entity_poly.pdbx_strand_id
1 'polypeptide(L)'
;MPTVAEDGNGAAKTAATMATLVITFTGVPAADGAITIAGVTFTAKASGATGNQFNAVTDATTCATNLKTAINASTSNAVQPVGAIASTAPLRNVVNATSSGGVLTVYTRCSGSEWNSVTESSTLTNATISAQWSGGGDGAWGYLLNMSSLWPTGLGITRYGVLGTTRCYVGSYTFGSDKIICRSGKTITSSGGLPSNYCDFGAWPGASQYKRLVVEMDDGTEWPADGTAPTTQLQINNAYFPSVGWGARSNLYFKSPIYTDGTYGFSIGITSGSYRLAFLTCWGLEIEGVRFFASTQSVVIGSPEGNTPGIESQAILRNCEISSPGGASLVYLINNSYRRNYVTFTNCKFVTTYTSSHPGVIESPANDNGAYVGAWFDSCKFLGFVGASKLFSTGAWSRYNNSVFFRNCDFASLATTGPTLALVSATVEATNVCCAGSSQFGNRDFFVDTFNGYVEWRSNRGFPTLSAKLLDGTTPWSIHIIPTTCADRLSRSNFVETPRIGKINSLADGARTLTVEFVVHDALSFTKCEISIFVDYQSTSGNYEVIDTYDDNGGALTASDAVWSSESGGKVNYVDGVVQSHNKYKFSLTTPKPIATGTEIGIVVRVHKHVSTAVQGIFVDPEIQVA
;
A
#
# COMPACT_ATOMS: atom_id res chain seq x y z
N MET A 1 16.59 3.96 -41.03
CA MET A 1 16.53 2.58 -40.49
C MET A 1 17.12 2.62 -39.10
N PRO A 2 16.67 1.78 -38.15
CA PRO A 2 17.34 1.67 -36.86
C PRO A 2 18.79 1.29 -37.12
N THR A 3 19.73 2.13 -36.68
CA THR A 3 21.17 1.86 -36.71
C THR A 3 21.66 1.20 -35.43
N VAL A 4 20.73 0.91 -34.52
CA VAL A 4 20.93 0.38 -33.17
C VAL A 4 19.74 -0.50 -32.82
N ALA A 5 19.94 -1.43 -31.87
CA ALA A 5 18.84 -2.20 -31.32
C ALA A 5 17.85 -1.24 -30.64
N GLU A 6 16.56 -1.52 -30.80
CA GLU A 6 15.46 -0.77 -30.19
C GLU A 6 15.26 -1.17 -28.72
N ASP A 7 15.62 -2.40 -28.33
CA ASP A 7 15.67 -2.87 -26.94
C ASP A 7 16.75 -3.95 -26.73
N GLY A 8 17.15 -4.18 -25.47
CA GLY A 8 18.11 -5.20 -25.05
C GLY A 8 17.46 -6.42 -24.38
N ASN A 9 18.31 -7.33 -23.90
CA ASN A 9 17.93 -8.56 -23.20
C ASN A 9 18.08 -8.48 -21.66
N GLY A 10 18.48 -7.33 -21.14
CA GLY A 10 18.66 -7.11 -19.70
C GLY A 10 19.95 -7.71 -19.13
N ALA A 11 20.81 -8.35 -19.93
CA ALA A 11 22.02 -9.01 -19.45
C ALA A 11 23.24 -8.08 -19.30
N ALA A 12 23.18 -6.85 -19.84
CA ALA A 12 24.24 -5.85 -19.69
C ALA A 12 23.68 -4.45 -19.41
N LYS A 13 24.54 -3.53 -18.95
CA LYS A 13 24.19 -2.13 -18.64
C LYS A 13 24.33 -1.17 -19.82
N THR A 14 24.70 -1.64 -21.01
CA THR A 14 24.90 -0.79 -22.19
C THR A 14 23.74 -0.92 -23.16
N ALA A 15 23.72 -0.10 -24.22
CA ALA A 15 22.81 -0.35 -25.34
C ALA A 15 23.15 -1.71 -26.00
N ALA A 16 22.13 -2.46 -26.36
CA ALA A 16 22.32 -3.72 -27.07
C ALA A 16 22.83 -3.47 -28.51
N THR A 17 23.59 -4.43 -29.04
CA THR A 17 24.04 -4.41 -30.43
C THR A 17 23.21 -5.37 -31.26
N MET A 18 22.70 -4.93 -32.42
CA MET A 18 21.87 -5.77 -33.28
C MET A 18 22.65 -6.98 -33.80
N ALA A 19 22.06 -8.17 -33.72
CA ALA A 19 22.51 -9.30 -34.51
C ALA A 19 22.06 -9.13 -35.98
N THR A 20 22.87 -9.62 -36.90
CA THR A 20 22.65 -9.50 -38.34
C THR A 20 22.64 -10.87 -39.01
N LEU A 21 21.66 -11.10 -39.88
CA LEU A 21 21.53 -12.24 -40.78
C LEU A 21 21.59 -11.74 -42.24
N VAL A 22 22.33 -12.43 -43.11
CA VAL A 22 22.45 -12.05 -44.52
C VAL A 22 22.01 -13.18 -45.43
N ILE A 23 21.14 -12.84 -46.39
CA ILE A 23 20.63 -13.74 -47.42
C ILE A 23 20.97 -13.15 -48.78
N THR A 24 21.63 -13.93 -49.62
CA THR A 24 22.06 -13.52 -50.95
C THR A 24 21.32 -14.31 -52.01
N PHE A 25 20.55 -13.61 -52.84
CA PHE A 25 19.92 -14.13 -54.04
C PHE A 25 20.89 -14.00 -55.21
N THR A 26 21.14 -15.12 -55.89
CA THR A 26 21.91 -15.17 -57.15
C THR A 26 21.00 -15.26 -58.38
N GLY A 27 19.69 -15.45 -58.17
CA GLY A 27 18.68 -15.54 -59.21
C GLY A 27 17.27 -15.68 -58.63
N VAL A 28 16.32 -16.14 -59.46
CA VAL A 28 14.93 -16.38 -59.04
C VAL A 28 14.83 -17.75 -58.37
N PRO A 29 14.32 -17.86 -57.13
CA PRO A 29 14.08 -19.15 -56.49
C PRO A 29 12.99 -19.95 -57.18
N ALA A 30 13.08 -21.28 -57.07
CA ALA A 30 11.97 -22.16 -57.41
C ALA A 30 10.77 -21.85 -56.52
N ALA A 31 9.57 -21.91 -57.11
CA ALA A 31 8.33 -21.85 -56.35
C ALA A 31 8.30 -22.96 -55.30
N ASP A 32 7.64 -22.69 -54.18
CA ASP A 32 7.49 -23.57 -53.02
C ASP A 32 8.78 -23.87 -52.23
N GLY A 33 9.92 -23.32 -52.65
CA GLY A 33 11.10 -23.23 -51.79
C GLY A 33 10.82 -22.36 -50.56
N ALA A 34 11.50 -22.63 -49.45
CA ALA A 34 11.22 -21.97 -48.18
C ALA A 34 12.48 -21.48 -47.48
N ILE A 35 12.32 -20.48 -46.62
CA ILE A 35 13.36 -20.02 -45.69
C ILE A 35 12.72 -19.74 -44.34
N THR A 36 13.37 -20.17 -43.27
CA THR A 36 12.94 -19.87 -41.90
C THR A 36 13.73 -18.68 -41.38
N ILE A 37 13.05 -17.75 -40.69
CA ILE A 37 13.64 -16.59 -40.03
C ILE A 37 13.00 -16.47 -38.64
N ALA A 38 13.80 -16.59 -37.58
CA ALA A 38 13.37 -16.62 -36.19
C ALA A 38 12.18 -17.56 -35.97
N GLY A 39 12.26 -18.76 -36.54
CA GLY A 39 11.20 -19.79 -36.47
C GLY A 39 9.96 -19.54 -37.35
N VAL A 40 9.89 -18.42 -38.08
CA VAL A 40 8.81 -18.16 -39.05
C VAL A 40 9.23 -18.58 -40.45
N THR A 41 8.46 -19.46 -41.07
CA THR A 41 8.74 -19.95 -42.43
C THR A 41 8.10 -19.06 -43.50
N PHE A 42 8.93 -18.61 -44.45
CA PHE A 42 8.55 -17.86 -45.65
C PHE A 42 8.65 -18.74 -46.89
N THR A 43 7.58 -18.81 -47.69
CA THR A 43 7.53 -19.65 -48.89
C THR A 43 7.55 -18.81 -50.17
N ALA A 44 8.43 -19.15 -51.12
CA ALA A 44 8.45 -18.57 -52.44
C ALA A 44 7.21 -18.99 -53.25
N LYS A 45 6.57 -18.05 -53.94
CA LYS A 45 5.46 -18.33 -54.85
C LYS A 45 5.72 -17.72 -56.22
N ALA A 46 5.26 -18.40 -57.27
CA ALA A 46 5.38 -17.89 -58.64
C ALA A 46 4.58 -16.60 -58.83
N SER A 47 3.43 -16.47 -58.17
CA SER A 47 2.64 -15.24 -58.11
C SER A 47 1.59 -15.34 -56.98
N GLY A 48 0.94 -14.22 -56.66
CA GLY A 48 -0.18 -14.20 -55.70
C GLY A 48 0.22 -14.48 -54.25
N ALA A 49 1.48 -14.23 -53.87
CA ALA A 49 1.96 -14.43 -52.51
C ALA A 49 1.13 -13.63 -51.49
N THR A 50 0.76 -14.29 -50.38
CA THR A 50 0.04 -13.69 -49.24
C THR A 50 0.66 -14.11 -47.90
N GLY A 51 0.55 -13.28 -46.87
CA GLY A 51 1.07 -13.59 -45.53
C GLY A 51 2.59 -13.82 -45.52
N ASN A 52 3.03 -14.95 -44.97
CA ASN A 52 4.45 -15.36 -44.98
C ASN A 52 4.85 -16.01 -46.31
N GLN A 53 4.51 -15.37 -47.41
CA GLN A 53 4.91 -15.78 -48.75
C GLN A 53 5.52 -14.59 -49.47
N PHE A 54 6.37 -14.84 -50.45
CA PHE A 54 6.92 -13.79 -51.29
C PHE A 54 6.92 -14.22 -52.75
N ASN A 55 6.71 -13.27 -53.66
CA ASN A 55 6.75 -13.55 -55.09
C ASN A 55 8.22 -13.74 -55.54
N ALA A 56 8.55 -14.93 -56.01
CA ALA A 56 9.83 -15.25 -56.62
C ALA A 56 9.75 -14.97 -58.13
N VAL A 57 9.83 -13.69 -58.50
CA VAL A 57 9.62 -13.22 -59.87
C VAL A 57 10.74 -12.28 -60.33
N THR A 58 10.89 -12.18 -61.66
CA THR A 58 11.71 -11.20 -62.37
C THR A 58 13.23 -11.38 -62.24
N ASP A 59 13.80 -11.18 -61.06
CA ASP A 59 15.25 -11.22 -60.81
C ASP A 59 15.57 -11.31 -59.32
N ALA A 60 16.86 -11.47 -59.00
CA ALA A 60 17.38 -11.58 -57.63
C ALA A 60 17.03 -10.35 -56.76
N THR A 61 17.09 -9.14 -57.34
CA THR A 61 16.83 -7.88 -56.62
C THR A 61 15.37 -7.75 -56.22
N THR A 62 14.47 -8.12 -57.14
CA THR A 62 13.03 -8.13 -56.94
C THR A 62 12.65 -9.20 -55.92
N CYS A 63 13.24 -10.40 -56.00
CA CYS A 63 13.03 -11.47 -55.03
C CYS A 63 13.46 -11.04 -53.61
N ALA A 64 14.64 -10.43 -53.45
CA ALA A 64 15.10 -9.90 -52.17
C ALA A 64 14.15 -8.82 -51.63
N THR A 65 13.66 -7.93 -52.48
CA THR A 65 12.69 -6.88 -52.10
C THR A 65 11.34 -7.45 -51.68
N ASN A 66 10.86 -8.50 -52.35
CA ASN A 66 9.61 -9.17 -52.00
C ASN A 66 9.74 -9.90 -50.66
N LEU A 67 10.84 -10.64 -50.43
CA LEU A 67 11.07 -11.30 -49.14
C LEU A 67 11.22 -10.29 -47.99
N LYS A 68 11.96 -9.19 -48.20
CA LYS A 68 12.03 -8.07 -47.23
C LYS A 68 10.63 -7.61 -46.81
N THR A 69 9.75 -7.41 -47.79
CA THR A 69 8.40 -6.91 -47.58
C THR A 69 7.58 -7.91 -46.77
N ALA A 70 7.70 -9.21 -47.07
CA ALA A 70 7.05 -10.28 -46.31
C ALA A 70 7.54 -10.34 -44.86
N ILE A 71 8.85 -10.26 -44.62
CA ILE A 71 9.44 -10.27 -43.26
C ILE A 71 8.92 -9.09 -42.43
N ASN A 72 8.96 -7.88 -42.99
CA ASN A 72 8.55 -6.67 -42.27
C ASN A 72 7.03 -6.58 -42.05
N ALA A 73 6.24 -7.33 -42.82
CA ALA A 73 4.79 -7.39 -42.68
C ALA A 73 4.31 -8.55 -41.77
N SER A 74 5.17 -9.54 -41.50
CA SER A 74 4.78 -10.80 -40.86
C SER A 74 4.20 -10.59 -39.46
N THR A 75 2.96 -11.08 -39.28
CA THR A 75 2.23 -11.09 -38.02
C THR A 75 2.39 -12.39 -37.24
N SER A 76 3.08 -13.38 -37.82
CA SER A 76 3.32 -14.66 -37.16
C SER A 76 4.25 -14.50 -35.98
N ASN A 77 4.02 -15.30 -34.93
CA ASN A 77 4.85 -15.28 -33.74
C ASN A 77 6.24 -15.79 -34.08
N ALA A 78 7.26 -14.98 -33.77
CA ALA A 78 8.64 -15.41 -33.83
C ALA A 78 8.93 -16.37 -32.67
N VAL A 79 9.75 -17.38 -32.95
CA VAL A 79 10.44 -18.16 -31.94
C VAL A 79 11.63 -17.31 -31.48
N GLN A 80 11.56 -16.83 -30.24
CA GLN A 80 12.67 -16.10 -29.65
C GLN A 80 13.83 -17.05 -29.36
N PRO A 81 15.08 -16.56 -29.33
CA PRO A 81 16.23 -17.33 -28.87
C PRO A 81 15.99 -17.91 -27.46
N VAL A 82 16.66 -19.04 -27.17
CA VAL A 82 16.56 -19.73 -25.88
C VAL A 82 16.93 -18.76 -24.75
N GLY A 83 16.07 -18.67 -23.73
CA GLY A 83 16.26 -17.74 -22.61
C GLY A 83 15.58 -16.39 -22.75
N ALA A 84 14.72 -16.17 -23.76
CA ALA A 84 13.83 -15.02 -23.80
C ALA A 84 12.60 -15.16 -22.89
N ILE A 85 12.05 -14.05 -22.40
CA ILE A 85 10.78 -13.98 -21.67
C ILE A 85 9.76 -14.59 -22.62
N ALA A 86 8.95 -15.53 -22.14
CA ALA A 86 7.96 -16.27 -22.92
C ALA A 86 6.79 -15.39 -23.44
N SER A 87 7.09 -14.19 -23.95
CA SER A 87 6.18 -13.38 -24.74
C SER A 87 6.25 -13.83 -26.19
N THR A 88 5.14 -14.33 -26.71
CA THR A 88 4.95 -14.47 -28.15
C THR A 88 4.87 -13.07 -28.76
N ALA A 89 5.86 -12.72 -29.58
CA ALA A 89 5.92 -11.46 -30.30
C ALA A 89 5.81 -11.72 -31.81
N PRO A 90 5.02 -10.93 -32.55
CA PRO A 90 5.04 -10.98 -34.01
C PRO A 90 6.45 -10.73 -34.55
N LEU A 91 6.86 -11.44 -35.61
CA LEU A 91 8.20 -11.34 -36.19
C LEU A 91 8.61 -9.89 -36.48
N ARG A 92 7.69 -9.10 -37.05
CA ARG A 92 7.93 -7.68 -37.35
C ARG A 92 8.30 -6.81 -36.14
N ASN A 93 8.02 -7.26 -34.91
CA ASN A 93 8.40 -6.55 -33.70
C ASN A 93 9.81 -6.91 -33.20
N VAL A 94 10.34 -8.06 -33.61
CA VAL A 94 11.64 -8.56 -33.14
C VAL A 94 12.74 -8.47 -34.17
N VAL A 95 12.40 -8.40 -35.47
CA VAL A 95 13.36 -8.19 -36.55
C VAL A 95 12.90 -7.11 -37.53
N ASN A 96 13.83 -6.62 -38.34
CA ASN A 96 13.59 -5.74 -39.46
C ASN A 96 14.52 -6.12 -40.63
N ALA A 97 13.99 -6.17 -41.84
CA ALA A 97 14.73 -6.54 -43.04
C ALA A 97 14.95 -5.35 -43.97
N THR A 98 16.08 -5.37 -44.66
CA THR A 98 16.53 -4.37 -45.63
C THR A 98 17.08 -5.08 -46.86
N SER A 99 16.97 -4.50 -48.04
CA SER A 99 17.52 -5.10 -49.26
C SER A 99 18.28 -4.07 -50.08
N SER A 100 19.38 -4.49 -50.68
CA SER A 100 20.17 -3.72 -51.65
C SER A 100 20.68 -4.68 -52.72
N GLY A 101 20.22 -4.51 -53.96
CA GLY A 101 20.42 -5.51 -55.01
C GLY A 101 19.81 -6.85 -54.63
N GLY A 102 20.47 -7.95 -55.02
CA GLY A 102 20.10 -9.32 -54.62
C GLY A 102 20.45 -9.69 -53.18
N VAL A 103 20.91 -8.75 -52.34
CA VAL A 103 21.28 -9.02 -50.95
C VAL A 103 20.20 -8.48 -50.01
N LEU A 104 19.71 -9.36 -49.14
CA LEU A 104 18.80 -9.06 -48.05
C LEU A 104 19.57 -9.14 -46.72
N THR A 105 19.49 -8.09 -45.91
CA THR A 105 20.06 -8.06 -44.56
C THR A 105 18.93 -7.90 -43.55
N VAL A 106 18.86 -8.83 -42.59
CA VAL A 106 17.90 -8.82 -41.50
C VAL A 106 18.62 -8.46 -40.21
N TYR A 107 18.05 -7.53 -39.45
CA TYR A 107 18.57 -7.06 -38.18
C TYR A 107 17.58 -7.35 -37.06
N THR A 108 18.07 -7.69 -35.88
CA THR A 108 17.23 -7.78 -34.68
C THR A 108 16.84 -6.38 -34.20
N ARG A 109 15.57 -6.17 -33.86
CA ARG A 109 15.08 -4.97 -33.17
C ARG A 109 15.29 -5.06 -31.67
N CYS A 110 15.00 -6.23 -31.09
CA CYS A 110 15.30 -6.54 -29.68
C CYS A 110 16.50 -7.47 -29.66
N SER A 111 17.63 -7.07 -29.08
CA SER A 111 18.89 -7.79 -29.25
C SER A 111 19.58 -8.21 -27.96
N GLY A 112 20.51 -9.14 -28.13
CA GLY A 112 21.27 -9.82 -27.08
C GLY A 112 22.18 -10.88 -27.70
N SER A 113 23.17 -11.34 -26.94
CA SER A 113 24.14 -12.34 -27.39
C SER A 113 23.49 -13.68 -27.73
N GLU A 114 22.31 -13.97 -27.20
CA GLU A 114 21.54 -15.19 -27.46
C GLU A 114 21.14 -15.34 -28.94
N TRP A 115 21.00 -14.24 -29.68
CA TRP A 115 20.71 -14.27 -31.12
C TRP A 115 21.84 -14.89 -31.94
N ASN A 116 23.08 -14.81 -31.47
CA ASN A 116 24.23 -15.38 -32.17
C ASN A 116 24.21 -16.93 -32.23
N SER A 117 23.33 -17.56 -31.44
CA SER A 117 23.15 -19.01 -31.42
C SER A 117 22.01 -19.49 -32.32
N VAL A 118 21.19 -18.58 -32.86
CA VAL A 118 20.06 -18.91 -33.72
C VAL A 118 20.56 -19.31 -35.10
N THR A 119 20.16 -20.49 -35.56
CA THR A 119 20.52 -21.00 -36.89
C THR A 119 19.28 -21.05 -37.76
N GLU A 120 19.35 -20.38 -38.91
CA GLU A 120 18.29 -20.39 -39.92
C GLU A 120 18.55 -21.45 -40.99
N SER A 121 17.47 -21.97 -41.57
CA SER A 121 17.51 -22.95 -42.66
C SER A 121 16.80 -22.42 -43.91
N SER A 122 17.31 -22.79 -45.09
CA SER A 122 16.66 -22.48 -46.37
C SER A 122 16.70 -23.68 -47.32
N THR A 123 15.60 -23.86 -48.04
CA THR A 123 15.46 -24.76 -49.21
C THR A 123 15.25 -23.99 -50.51
N LEU A 124 15.41 -22.65 -50.48
CA LEU A 124 15.32 -21.82 -51.68
C LEU A 124 16.47 -22.17 -52.63
N THR A 125 16.14 -22.41 -53.89
CA THR A 125 17.16 -22.40 -54.95
C THR A 125 17.55 -20.96 -55.27
N ASN A 126 18.76 -20.73 -55.79
CA ASN A 126 19.25 -19.40 -56.17
C ASN A 126 19.20 -18.33 -55.05
N ALA A 127 19.13 -18.78 -53.79
CA ALA A 127 19.30 -17.96 -52.61
C ALA A 127 20.09 -18.76 -51.57
N THR A 128 20.96 -18.08 -50.84
CA THR A 128 21.77 -18.70 -49.78
C THR A 128 21.78 -17.81 -48.55
N ILE A 129 21.76 -18.41 -47.36
CA ILE A 129 22.08 -17.69 -46.12
C ILE A 129 23.61 -17.51 -46.12
N SER A 130 24.07 -16.34 -46.54
CA SER A 130 25.49 -16.04 -46.70
C SER A 130 26.16 -15.64 -45.39
N ALA A 131 25.38 -15.24 -44.38
CA ALA A 131 25.83 -15.13 -42.99
C ALA A 131 24.68 -15.45 -42.04
N GLN A 132 24.93 -16.32 -41.07
CA GLN A 132 24.01 -16.59 -39.94
C GLN A 132 23.99 -15.40 -38.96
N TRP A 133 23.04 -15.41 -38.02
CA TRP A 133 22.93 -14.38 -36.98
C TRP A 133 24.27 -14.20 -36.25
N SER A 134 24.81 -12.99 -36.28
CA SER A 134 26.08 -12.64 -35.65
C SER A 134 26.15 -11.16 -35.25
N GLY A 135 27.06 -10.81 -34.35
CA GLY A 135 27.26 -9.43 -33.88
C GLY A 135 26.28 -8.97 -32.81
N GLY A 136 25.36 -9.83 -32.36
CA GLY A 136 24.45 -9.56 -31.26
C GLY A 136 25.23 -9.35 -29.97
N GLY A 137 24.98 -8.22 -29.29
CA GLY A 137 25.61 -7.87 -28.02
C GLY A 137 24.55 -7.55 -26.97
N ASP A 138 24.77 -8.01 -25.74
CA ASP A 138 23.87 -7.80 -24.61
C ASP A 138 23.68 -6.31 -24.31
N GLY A 139 22.51 -5.98 -23.77
CA GLY A 139 22.21 -4.62 -23.35
C GLY A 139 21.03 -4.57 -22.40
N ALA A 140 20.81 -3.41 -21.80
CA ALA A 140 19.75 -3.26 -20.80
C ALA A 140 18.36 -3.26 -21.45
N TRP A 141 17.35 -3.59 -20.66
CA TRP A 141 15.97 -3.28 -21.02
C TRP A 141 15.77 -1.76 -21.03
N GLY A 142 15.42 -1.23 -22.19
CA GLY A 142 15.46 0.20 -22.51
C GLY A 142 14.23 1.00 -22.08
N TYR A 143 13.17 0.35 -21.58
CA TYR A 143 11.91 1.01 -21.27
C TYR A 143 11.38 0.67 -19.89
N LEU A 144 11.28 1.69 -19.03
CA LEU A 144 10.38 1.66 -17.88
C LEU A 144 8.93 1.65 -18.38
N LEU A 145 8.61 2.62 -19.24
CA LEU A 145 7.39 2.75 -20.03
C LEU A 145 7.74 3.41 -21.38
N ASN A 146 7.05 3.04 -22.45
CA ASN A 146 7.20 3.72 -23.73
C ASN A 146 6.41 5.03 -23.81
N MET A 147 7.02 6.04 -24.45
CA MET A 147 6.47 7.39 -24.56
C MET A 147 5.97 7.77 -25.95
N SER A 148 6.10 6.85 -26.90
CA SER A 148 5.56 6.94 -28.26
C SER A 148 4.96 5.59 -28.62
N SER A 149 4.15 5.55 -29.68
CA SER A 149 3.81 4.26 -30.30
C SER A 149 5.11 3.54 -30.65
N LEU A 150 5.30 2.34 -30.11
CA LEU A 150 6.47 1.51 -30.38
C LEU A 150 6.06 0.31 -31.23
N TRP A 151 7.04 -0.24 -31.93
CA TRP A 151 6.94 -1.45 -32.72
C TRP A 151 6.00 -1.33 -33.94
N PRO A 152 6.24 -2.10 -35.03
CA PRO A 152 5.36 -2.08 -36.19
C PRO A 152 3.92 -2.53 -35.94
N THR A 153 3.65 -3.25 -34.84
CA THR A 153 2.26 -3.52 -34.41
C THR A 153 1.50 -2.30 -33.93
N GLY A 154 2.17 -1.15 -33.73
CA GLY A 154 1.55 0.05 -33.20
C GLY A 154 1.16 -0.11 -31.73
N LEU A 155 2.07 -0.65 -30.91
CA LEU A 155 1.83 -0.70 -29.46
C LEU A 155 1.75 0.72 -28.93
N GLY A 156 0.57 1.08 -28.45
CA GLY A 156 0.27 2.41 -27.93
C GLY A 156 1.22 2.85 -26.82
N ILE A 157 1.23 4.16 -26.58
CA ILE A 157 1.98 4.81 -25.50
C ILE A 157 1.67 4.13 -24.15
N THR A 158 2.67 3.99 -23.27
CA THR A 158 2.63 3.31 -21.96
C THR A 158 2.32 1.81 -21.94
N ARG A 159 2.25 1.14 -23.09
CA ARG A 159 1.98 -0.31 -23.16
C ARG A 159 3.20 -1.21 -23.10
N TYR A 160 4.41 -0.68 -23.25
CA TYR A 160 5.65 -1.46 -23.33
C TYR A 160 6.67 -1.04 -22.27
N GLY A 161 7.31 -2.01 -21.61
CA GLY A 161 8.40 -1.81 -20.65
C GLY A 161 8.20 -2.58 -19.35
N VAL A 162 9.04 -2.30 -18.34
CA VAL A 162 8.96 -2.93 -17.01
C VAL A 162 7.61 -2.71 -16.34
N LEU A 163 6.96 -1.55 -16.57
CA LEU A 163 5.63 -1.22 -16.02
C LEU A 163 4.51 -1.31 -17.05
N GLY A 164 4.81 -1.75 -18.27
CA GLY A 164 3.86 -1.83 -19.39
C GLY A 164 3.07 -3.14 -19.38
N THR A 165 1.91 -3.15 -20.03
CA THR A 165 1.09 -4.37 -20.24
C THR A 165 1.80 -5.41 -21.09
N THR A 166 2.68 -4.97 -21.99
CA THR A 166 3.55 -5.78 -22.83
C THR A 166 4.98 -5.63 -22.33
N ARG A 167 5.67 -6.75 -22.15
CA ARG A 167 7.03 -6.81 -21.61
C ARG A 167 8.09 -6.78 -22.71
N CYS A 168 9.35 -6.68 -22.29
CA CYS A 168 10.51 -6.90 -23.15
C CYS A 168 10.39 -8.24 -23.88
N TYR A 169 10.70 -8.25 -25.18
CA TYR A 169 10.51 -9.42 -26.04
C TYR A 169 11.66 -10.43 -25.96
N VAL A 170 12.77 -10.07 -25.33
CA VAL A 170 14.00 -10.86 -25.20
C VAL A 170 14.59 -10.74 -23.79
N GLY A 171 15.51 -11.64 -23.43
CA GLY A 171 16.08 -11.75 -22.08
C GLY A 171 15.33 -12.68 -21.13
N SER A 172 15.91 -13.12 -20.02
CA SER A 172 15.20 -13.89 -18.98
C SER A 172 15.53 -13.36 -17.60
N TYR A 173 14.73 -13.76 -16.62
CA TYR A 173 14.94 -13.45 -15.22
C TYR A 173 14.53 -14.66 -14.37
N THR A 174 15.20 -14.80 -13.23
CA THR A 174 15.00 -15.85 -12.24
C THR A 174 14.45 -15.23 -10.95
N PHE A 175 13.24 -15.62 -10.57
CA PHE A 175 12.66 -15.15 -9.31
C PHE A 175 13.49 -15.59 -8.11
N GLY A 176 13.67 -14.68 -7.16
CA GLY A 176 14.41 -14.91 -5.91
C GLY A 176 15.91 -14.64 -6.02
N SER A 177 16.48 -14.50 -7.21
CA SER A 177 17.90 -14.14 -7.41
C SER A 177 18.09 -12.85 -8.19
N ASP A 178 17.23 -12.57 -9.16
CA ASP A 178 17.48 -11.49 -10.11
C ASP A 178 16.81 -10.19 -9.66
N LYS A 179 17.49 -9.08 -9.97
CA LYS A 179 16.98 -7.71 -9.79
C LYS A 179 16.96 -6.99 -11.13
N ILE A 180 15.90 -6.22 -11.34
CA ILE A 180 15.75 -5.33 -12.49
C ILE A 180 16.11 -3.92 -12.03
N ILE A 181 17.13 -3.32 -12.63
CA ILE A 181 17.54 -1.96 -12.29
C ILE A 181 17.06 -1.01 -13.38
N CYS A 182 16.04 -0.24 -13.03
CA CYS A 182 15.42 0.75 -13.87
C CYS A 182 16.26 2.03 -13.87
N ARG A 183 16.68 2.43 -15.07
CA ARG A 183 17.38 3.70 -15.29
C ARG A 183 16.56 4.90 -14.76
N SER A 184 17.23 5.87 -14.15
CA SER A 184 16.61 7.01 -13.49
C SER A 184 16.87 8.34 -14.22
N GLY A 185 16.49 9.49 -13.63
CA GLY A 185 16.74 10.81 -14.22
C GLY A 185 15.80 11.20 -15.35
N LYS A 186 14.56 10.67 -15.36
CA LYS A 186 13.57 10.90 -16.43
C LYS A 186 12.24 11.42 -15.87
N THR A 187 11.60 12.32 -16.62
CA THR A 187 10.17 12.64 -16.41
C THR A 187 9.34 11.98 -17.51
N ILE A 188 8.38 11.15 -17.10
CA ILE A 188 7.50 10.37 -17.96
C ILE A 188 6.09 10.93 -17.80
N THR A 189 5.55 11.57 -18.83
CA THR A 189 4.23 12.23 -18.77
C THR A 189 3.23 11.53 -19.67
N SER A 190 2.18 10.91 -19.12
CA SER A 190 1.13 10.26 -19.94
C SER A 190 0.22 11.32 -20.58
N SER A 191 0.51 11.76 -21.81
CA SER A 191 -0.24 12.83 -22.49
C SER A 191 -1.60 12.43 -23.07
N GLY A 192 -1.89 11.12 -23.20
CA GLY A 192 -3.09 10.61 -23.88
C GLY A 192 -4.14 9.95 -22.97
N GLY A 193 -4.08 10.18 -21.66
CA GLY A 193 -4.68 9.29 -20.68
C GLY A 193 -3.94 7.95 -20.68
N LEU A 194 -3.68 7.38 -19.51
CA LEU A 194 -3.45 5.94 -19.48
C LEU A 194 -4.72 5.29 -20.05
N PRO A 195 -4.63 4.23 -20.89
CA PRO A 195 -5.80 3.41 -21.15
C PRO A 195 -6.49 3.19 -19.82
N SER A 196 -7.82 3.30 -19.78
CA SER A 196 -8.64 3.35 -18.55
C SER A 196 -8.37 2.22 -17.55
N ASN A 197 -7.53 1.24 -17.88
CA ASN A 197 -7.02 0.25 -16.97
C ASN A 197 -5.55 -0.11 -17.32
N TYR A 198 -4.67 -0.13 -16.30
CA TYR A 198 -3.40 -0.87 -16.21
C TYR A 198 -2.08 -0.21 -16.66
N CYS A 199 -1.32 0.33 -15.71
CA CYS A 199 0.09 -0.08 -15.59
C CYS A 199 0.08 -1.42 -14.84
N ASP A 200 0.15 -2.54 -15.55
CA ASP A 200 0.14 -3.88 -14.94
C ASP A 200 1.57 -4.32 -14.61
N PHE A 201 1.90 -4.30 -13.34
CA PHE A 201 3.17 -4.76 -12.83
C PHE A 201 3.19 -6.26 -12.49
N GLY A 202 2.08 -7.01 -12.59
CA GLY A 202 1.99 -8.30 -11.88
C GLY A 202 1.59 -9.55 -12.65
N ALA A 203 1.67 -9.58 -13.97
CA ALA A 203 1.65 -10.86 -14.70
C ALA A 203 3.06 -11.31 -15.14
N TRP A 204 4.07 -11.32 -14.25
CA TRP A 204 5.40 -11.85 -14.59
C TRP A 204 5.32 -13.38 -14.70
N PRO A 205 5.48 -13.99 -15.90
CA PRO A 205 5.39 -15.45 -16.04
C PRO A 205 6.37 -16.13 -15.08
N GLY A 206 5.89 -17.13 -14.33
CA GLY A 206 6.70 -17.90 -13.37
C GLY A 206 6.74 -17.35 -11.93
N ALA A 207 6.05 -16.23 -11.65
CA ALA A 207 6.01 -15.67 -10.31
C ALA A 207 5.25 -16.61 -9.36
N SER A 208 5.77 -16.75 -8.15
CA SER A 208 5.11 -17.50 -7.08
C SER A 208 5.12 -16.67 -5.81
N GLN A 209 4.19 -16.94 -4.89
CA GLN A 209 4.15 -16.30 -3.58
C GLN A 209 5.47 -16.43 -2.79
N TYR A 210 6.27 -17.46 -3.10
CA TYR A 210 7.51 -17.79 -2.39
C TYR A 210 8.77 -17.20 -3.01
N LYS A 211 8.70 -16.64 -4.23
CA LYS A 211 9.87 -16.10 -4.91
C LYS A 211 9.59 -14.68 -5.37
N ARG A 212 10.34 -13.74 -4.80
CA ARG A 212 10.21 -12.31 -5.02
C ARG A 212 10.97 -11.87 -6.27
N LEU A 213 10.37 -11.00 -7.07
CA LEU A 213 11.09 -10.21 -8.07
C LEU A 213 11.39 -8.82 -7.48
N VAL A 214 12.61 -8.32 -7.67
CA VAL A 214 13.02 -7.00 -7.22
C VAL A 214 13.14 -6.06 -8.41
N VAL A 215 12.47 -4.91 -8.33
CA VAL A 215 12.62 -3.80 -9.27
C VAL A 215 13.16 -2.62 -8.49
N GLU A 216 14.31 -2.11 -8.89
CA GLU A 216 15.01 -1.02 -8.22
C GLU A 216 15.19 0.15 -9.18
N MET A 217 14.88 1.35 -8.75
CA MET A 217 15.25 2.56 -9.48
C MET A 217 16.71 2.89 -9.18
N ASP A 218 17.51 3.10 -10.22
CA ASP A 218 18.94 3.40 -10.08
C ASP A 218 19.18 4.67 -9.27
N ASP A 219 20.18 4.60 -8.39
CA ASP A 219 20.68 5.71 -7.56
C ASP A 219 21.82 6.49 -8.22
N GLY A 220 22.15 6.16 -9.47
CA GLY A 220 23.24 6.74 -10.25
C GLY A 220 24.51 5.89 -10.26
N THR A 221 24.52 4.74 -9.58
CA THR A 221 25.67 3.83 -9.57
C THR A 221 25.67 2.88 -10.76
N GLU A 222 24.50 2.43 -11.21
CA GLU A 222 24.37 1.63 -12.42
C GLU A 222 24.48 2.46 -13.68
N TRP A 223 23.89 3.66 -13.68
CA TRP A 223 23.86 4.58 -14.81
C TRP A 223 24.50 5.94 -14.44
N PRO A 224 25.84 6.01 -14.29
CA PRO A 224 26.53 7.25 -13.87
C PRO A 224 26.25 8.47 -14.75
N ALA A 225 25.84 8.24 -16.00
CA ALA A 225 25.47 9.29 -16.95
C ALA A 225 24.20 10.07 -16.54
N ASP A 226 23.37 9.52 -15.65
CA ASP A 226 22.15 10.18 -15.18
C ASP A 226 22.40 11.06 -13.94
N GLY A 227 23.63 11.07 -13.42
CA GLY A 227 24.06 11.86 -12.26
C GLY A 227 24.16 11.03 -10.98
N THR A 228 24.49 11.70 -9.86
CA THR A 228 24.76 11.04 -8.56
C THR A 228 23.55 10.95 -7.62
N ALA A 229 22.43 11.61 -7.99
CA ALA A 229 21.16 11.52 -7.29
C ALA A 229 19.98 11.68 -8.29
N PRO A 230 19.93 10.84 -9.35
CA PRO A 230 18.93 10.95 -10.40
C PRO A 230 17.51 10.70 -9.87
N THR A 231 16.57 11.55 -10.23
CA THR A 231 15.14 11.38 -9.89
C THR A 231 14.33 11.04 -11.11
N THR A 232 13.42 10.08 -10.98
CA THR A 232 12.40 9.76 -11.99
C THR A 232 11.02 10.13 -11.51
N GLN A 233 10.25 10.78 -12.37
CA GLN A 233 8.86 11.14 -12.07
C GLN A 233 7.93 10.59 -13.14
N LEU A 234 6.95 9.79 -12.73
CA LEU A 234 5.82 9.38 -13.56
C LEU A 234 4.62 10.30 -13.28
N GLN A 235 4.29 11.14 -14.25
CA GLN A 235 3.19 12.09 -14.21
C GLN A 235 2.00 11.54 -15.00
N ILE A 236 0.88 11.35 -14.31
CA ILE A 236 -0.37 10.87 -14.90
C ILE A 236 -1.27 12.08 -15.17
N ASN A 237 -1.54 12.36 -16.44
CA ASN A 237 -2.51 13.37 -16.86
C ASN A 237 -3.81 12.71 -17.31
N ASN A 238 -4.93 13.11 -16.70
CA ASN A 238 -6.28 12.81 -17.15
C ASN A 238 -6.60 11.29 -17.34
N ALA A 239 -6.60 10.52 -16.25
CA ALA A 239 -7.02 9.11 -16.26
C ALA A 239 -8.18 8.87 -15.29
N TYR A 240 -9.25 8.23 -15.76
CA TYR A 240 -10.31 7.69 -14.89
C TYR A 240 -9.70 6.56 -14.05
N PHE A 241 -9.49 6.79 -12.75
CA PHE A 241 -8.87 5.84 -11.81
C PHE A 241 -7.62 5.13 -12.35
N PRO A 242 -6.45 5.79 -12.45
CA PRO A 242 -5.22 5.07 -12.71
C PRO A 242 -4.99 4.05 -11.59
N SER A 243 -5.37 2.81 -11.87
CA SER A 243 -5.04 1.66 -11.05
C SER A 243 -3.69 1.18 -11.52
N VAL A 244 -2.71 1.29 -10.64
CA VAL A 244 -1.48 0.50 -10.80
C VAL A 244 -1.86 -0.92 -10.39
N GLY A 245 -2.14 -1.74 -11.40
CA GLY A 245 -2.52 -3.13 -11.24
C GLY A 245 -1.28 -3.99 -11.01
N TRP A 246 -1.25 -4.82 -10.00
CA TRP A 246 -0.25 -5.87 -9.85
C TRP A 246 -1.01 -7.18 -10.03
N GLY A 247 -0.93 -7.79 -11.22
CA GLY A 247 -1.53 -9.08 -11.55
C GLY A 247 -1.35 -10.22 -10.52
N ALA A 248 -2.27 -11.18 -10.62
CA ALA A 248 -2.80 -11.99 -9.53
C ALA A 248 -1.88 -13.07 -8.88
N ARG A 249 -0.56 -13.11 -9.10
CA ARG A 249 0.29 -14.23 -8.61
C ARG A 249 1.74 -13.88 -8.25
N SER A 250 2.09 -12.59 -8.16
CA SER A 250 3.50 -12.18 -8.10
C SER A 250 3.88 -11.50 -6.78
N ASN A 251 4.86 -12.04 -6.04
CA ASN A 251 5.52 -11.33 -4.93
C ASN A 251 6.54 -10.37 -5.52
N LEU A 252 6.32 -9.07 -5.35
CA LEU A 252 7.17 -8.04 -5.93
C LEU A 252 7.62 -7.05 -4.87
N TYR A 253 8.90 -6.70 -4.95
CA TYR A 253 9.47 -5.60 -4.21
C TYR A 253 9.95 -4.50 -5.16
N PHE A 254 9.27 -3.36 -5.14
CA PHE A 254 9.69 -2.16 -5.83
C PHE A 254 10.42 -1.23 -4.85
N LYS A 255 11.67 -0.88 -5.16
CA LYS A 255 12.49 -0.02 -4.33
C LYS A 255 12.99 1.18 -5.13
N SER A 256 13.05 2.32 -4.47
CA SER A 256 13.72 3.51 -4.96
C SER A 256 14.60 4.11 -3.87
N PRO A 257 15.73 4.73 -4.21
CA PRO A 257 16.57 5.43 -3.24
C PRO A 257 15.81 6.62 -2.64
N ILE A 258 16.12 6.90 -1.38
CA ILE A 258 15.84 8.18 -0.72
C ILE A 258 17.20 8.84 -0.49
N TYR A 259 17.40 9.98 -1.11
CA TYR A 259 18.67 10.69 -1.03
C TYR A 259 18.83 11.40 0.32
N THR A 260 20.06 11.82 0.63
CA THR A 260 20.44 12.42 1.92
C THR A 260 19.71 13.74 2.21
N ASP A 261 19.27 14.45 1.17
CA ASP A 261 18.42 15.65 1.27
C ASP A 261 16.92 15.33 1.51
N GLY A 262 16.56 14.04 1.54
CA GLY A 262 15.19 13.55 1.68
C GLY A 262 14.43 13.44 0.35
N THR A 263 15.08 13.71 -0.78
CA THR A 263 14.47 13.58 -2.11
C THR A 263 14.25 12.11 -2.45
N TYR A 264 13.08 11.80 -3.00
CA TYR A 264 12.73 10.47 -3.47
C TYR A 264 13.25 10.26 -4.90
N GLY A 265 14.03 9.20 -5.12
CA GLY A 265 14.53 8.81 -6.45
C GLY A 265 13.42 8.45 -7.45
N PHE A 266 12.24 8.08 -6.94
CA PHE A 266 11.06 7.80 -7.74
C PHE A 266 9.82 8.44 -7.14
N SER A 267 9.07 9.11 -7.99
CA SER A 267 7.77 9.66 -7.65
C SER A 267 6.75 9.32 -8.73
N ILE A 268 5.53 9.02 -8.29
CA ILE A 268 4.40 8.78 -9.17
C ILE A 268 3.22 9.60 -8.67
N GLY A 269 2.55 10.29 -9.59
CA GLY A 269 1.45 11.14 -9.18
C GLY A 269 0.60 11.68 -10.30
N ILE A 270 -0.58 12.14 -9.91
CA ILE A 270 -1.52 12.82 -10.79
C ILE A 270 -1.20 14.31 -10.75
N THR A 271 -0.84 14.87 -11.91
CA THR A 271 -0.49 16.29 -12.05
C THR A 271 -1.65 17.14 -12.56
N SER A 272 -2.69 16.52 -13.12
CA SER A 272 -3.91 17.20 -13.56
C SER A 272 -5.12 16.25 -13.63
N GLY A 273 -6.33 16.78 -13.39
CA GLY A 273 -7.61 16.05 -13.49
C GLY A 273 -8.39 15.94 -12.18
N SER A 274 -9.58 15.36 -12.20
CA SER A 274 -10.45 15.20 -11.01
C SER A 274 -10.42 13.77 -10.44
N TYR A 275 -9.32 13.04 -10.64
CA TYR A 275 -9.25 11.60 -10.35
C TYR A 275 -8.30 11.27 -9.20
N ARG A 276 -8.54 10.11 -8.59
CA ARG A 276 -7.79 9.53 -7.48
C ARG A 276 -6.68 8.61 -8.00
N LEU A 277 -5.49 8.64 -7.42
CA LEU A 277 -4.45 7.64 -7.69
C LEU A 277 -4.75 6.38 -6.88
N ALA A 278 -4.92 5.21 -7.50
CA ALA A 278 -5.26 3.95 -6.80
C ALA A 278 -4.17 2.87 -6.97
N PHE A 279 -3.90 2.10 -5.92
CA PHE A 279 -2.92 1.00 -5.94
C PHE A 279 -3.57 -0.35 -5.70
N LEU A 280 -3.52 -1.25 -6.68
CA LEU A 280 -3.93 -2.64 -6.50
C LEU A 280 -3.00 -3.30 -5.49
N THR A 281 -3.53 -3.71 -4.35
CA THR A 281 -2.83 -4.65 -3.50
C THR A 281 -3.01 -6.05 -4.14
N CYS A 282 -1.93 -6.78 -4.35
CA CYS A 282 -1.97 -8.17 -4.81
C CYS A 282 -1.14 -9.03 -3.87
N TRP A 283 -0.94 -10.31 -4.18
CA TRP A 283 -0.19 -11.24 -3.33
C TRP A 283 1.26 -10.76 -3.08
N GLY A 284 1.52 -10.15 -1.91
CA GLY A 284 2.87 -9.80 -1.46
C GLY A 284 3.51 -8.66 -2.24
N LEU A 285 2.85 -7.50 -2.28
CA LEU A 285 3.45 -6.26 -2.78
C LEU A 285 4.25 -5.56 -1.67
N GLU A 286 5.48 -5.21 -1.97
CA GLU A 286 6.31 -4.35 -1.13
C GLU A 286 6.80 -3.15 -1.95
N ILE A 287 6.60 -1.94 -1.42
CA ILE A 287 7.10 -0.70 -2.02
C ILE A 287 7.95 0.03 -1.00
N GLU A 288 9.15 0.43 -1.39
CA GLU A 288 10.05 1.20 -0.54
C GLU A 288 10.58 2.45 -1.22
N GLY A 289 10.60 3.56 -0.47
CA GLY A 289 11.26 4.79 -0.91
C GLY A 289 10.61 5.43 -2.13
N VAL A 290 9.29 5.37 -2.22
CA VAL A 290 8.50 6.00 -3.30
C VAL A 290 7.68 7.17 -2.75
N ARG A 291 7.64 8.25 -3.52
CA ARG A 291 6.72 9.36 -3.30
C ARG A 291 5.47 9.21 -4.16
N PHE A 292 4.33 9.15 -3.52
CA PHE A 292 3.02 9.23 -4.14
C PHE A 292 2.47 10.63 -3.95
N PHE A 293 2.01 11.25 -5.03
CA PHE A 293 1.47 12.61 -4.94
C PHE A 293 0.26 12.80 -5.86
N ALA A 294 -0.57 13.76 -5.52
CA ALA A 294 -1.61 14.28 -6.39
C ALA A 294 -1.64 15.80 -6.29
N SER A 295 -2.04 16.49 -7.37
CA SER A 295 -2.09 17.96 -7.42
C SER A 295 -3.49 18.55 -7.21
N THR A 296 -4.54 17.75 -7.42
CA THR A 296 -5.94 18.21 -7.39
C THR A 296 -6.91 17.37 -6.54
N GLN A 297 -6.56 16.11 -6.23
CA GLN A 297 -7.45 15.14 -5.55
C GLN A 297 -6.65 14.23 -4.60
N SER A 298 -7.35 13.38 -3.86
CA SER A 298 -6.74 12.40 -2.95
C SER A 298 -5.83 11.38 -3.66
N VAL A 299 -4.71 11.06 -3.03
CA VAL A 299 -4.05 9.76 -3.22
C VAL A 299 -4.85 8.69 -2.46
N VAL A 300 -5.10 7.57 -3.10
CA VAL A 300 -5.95 6.49 -2.60
C VAL A 300 -5.21 5.16 -2.63
N ILE A 301 -5.28 4.43 -1.53
CA ILE A 301 -4.62 3.12 -1.42
C ILE A 301 -5.72 2.07 -1.31
N GLY A 302 -5.78 1.12 -2.26
CA GLY A 302 -7.04 0.42 -2.48
C GLY A 302 -7.11 -0.56 -3.64
N SER A 303 -7.81 -1.69 -3.46
CA SER A 303 -8.04 -2.64 -4.57
C SER A 303 -8.93 -2.02 -5.66
N PRO A 304 -8.60 -2.13 -6.96
CA PRO A 304 -9.45 -1.71 -8.06
C PRO A 304 -10.74 -2.53 -8.10
N GLU A 305 -11.82 -1.89 -8.55
CA GLU A 305 -13.08 -2.53 -8.92
C GLU A 305 -12.80 -3.57 -10.03
N GLY A 306 -12.98 -4.87 -9.75
CA GLY A 306 -12.55 -5.90 -10.70
C GLY A 306 -12.63 -7.34 -10.19
N ASN A 307 -13.70 -8.03 -10.59
CA ASN A 307 -14.18 -9.37 -10.20
C ASN A 307 -13.23 -10.58 -10.39
N THR A 308 -12.37 -10.88 -9.42
CA THR A 308 -11.91 -12.27 -9.18
C THR A 308 -12.20 -12.67 -7.72
N PRO A 309 -13.21 -13.50 -7.46
CA PRO A 309 -13.50 -14.02 -6.12
C PRO A 309 -12.31 -14.81 -5.55
N GLY A 310 -12.02 -14.63 -4.25
CA GLY A 310 -11.12 -15.53 -3.50
C GLY A 310 -9.65 -15.08 -3.31
N ILE A 311 -9.29 -13.85 -3.68
CA ILE A 311 -7.89 -13.36 -3.57
C ILE A 311 -7.76 -12.41 -2.37
N GLU A 312 -6.89 -12.74 -1.40
CA GLU A 312 -6.44 -11.79 -0.37
C GLU A 312 -5.45 -10.79 -0.96
N SER A 313 -5.59 -9.52 -0.59
CA SER A 313 -4.72 -8.46 -1.11
C SER A 313 -3.86 -7.92 0.02
N GLN A 314 -2.53 -7.94 -0.13
CA GLN A 314 -1.61 -7.51 0.93
C GLN A 314 -0.54 -6.58 0.36
N ALA A 315 -0.33 -5.43 0.98
CA ALA A 315 0.76 -4.53 0.60
C ALA A 315 1.51 -4.00 1.81
N ILE A 316 2.83 -3.81 1.63
CA ILE A 316 3.68 -3.14 2.60
C ILE A 316 4.33 -1.94 1.92
N LEU A 317 4.21 -0.77 2.55
CA LEU A 317 4.85 0.46 2.13
C LEU A 317 5.87 0.86 3.19
N ARG A 318 7.14 1.04 2.80
CA ARG A 318 8.24 1.40 3.68
C ARG A 318 8.89 2.70 3.25
N ASN A 319 9.13 3.60 4.20
CA ASN A 319 9.85 4.85 3.93
C ASN A 319 9.19 5.72 2.85
N CYS A 320 7.92 5.49 2.52
CA CYS A 320 7.22 6.17 1.43
C CYS A 320 6.64 7.52 1.90
N GLU A 321 6.37 8.42 0.96
CA GLU A 321 5.58 9.61 1.20
C GLU A 321 4.26 9.52 0.43
N ILE A 322 3.15 9.83 1.08
CA ILE A 322 1.83 9.93 0.48
C ILE A 322 1.34 11.37 0.67
N SER A 323 1.29 12.10 -0.44
CA SER A 323 1.02 13.53 -0.49
C SER A 323 -0.31 13.82 -1.20
N SER A 324 -1.29 14.36 -0.46
CA SER A 324 -2.59 14.76 -1.00
C SER A 324 -2.79 16.28 -0.88
N PRO A 325 -3.26 16.97 -1.94
CA PRO A 325 -3.57 18.39 -1.94
C PRO A 325 -4.98 18.67 -1.39
N GLY A 326 -5.21 19.87 -0.86
CA GLY A 326 -6.53 20.54 -0.90
C GLY A 326 -7.77 19.81 -0.34
N GLY A 327 -7.83 19.52 0.97
CA GLY A 327 -9.06 19.05 1.66
C GLY A 327 -9.56 17.66 1.26
N ALA A 328 -8.81 16.99 0.38
CA ALA A 328 -9.10 15.66 -0.08
C ALA A 328 -8.51 14.64 0.92
N SER A 329 -9.37 13.86 1.57
CA SER A 329 -8.97 12.79 2.50
C SER A 329 -7.95 11.87 1.87
N LEU A 330 -6.99 11.38 2.63
CA LEU A 330 -6.25 10.19 2.23
C LEU A 330 -7.20 9.00 2.32
N VAL A 331 -7.88 8.70 1.21
CA VAL A 331 -8.88 7.63 1.21
C VAL A 331 -8.13 6.30 1.19
N TYR A 332 -8.37 5.48 2.20
CA TYR A 332 -8.03 4.07 2.13
C TYR A 332 -9.25 3.35 1.52
N LEU A 333 -9.31 3.30 0.19
CA LEU A 333 -10.49 2.82 -0.55
C LEU A 333 -10.34 1.34 -0.91
N ILE A 334 -10.91 0.42 -0.14
CA ILE A 334 -11.02 -0.97 -0.60
C ILE A 334 -12.44 -1.18 -1.12
N ASN A 335 -12.63 -0.85 -2.40
CA ASN A 335 -13.94 -0.94 -3.05
C ASN A 335 -14.23 -2.33 -3.63
N ASN A 336 -14.11 -3.40 -2.84
CA ASN A 336 -14.57 -4.72 -3.30
C ASN A 336 -15.29 -5.55 -2.26
N SER A 337 -16.47 -6.00 -2.69
CA SER A 337 -17.53 -6.65 -1.93
C SER A 337 -17.26 -8.05 -1.39
N TYR A 338 -16.04 -8.63 -1.44
CA TYR A 338 -15.83 -10.04 -1.01
C TYR A 338 -14.39 -10.41 -0.59
N ARG A 339 -13.57 -9.46 -0.10
CA ARG A 339 -12.11 -9.70 0.07
C ARG A 339 -11.54 -9.27 1.43
N ARG A 340 -10.49 -9.99 1.87
CA ARG A 340 -9.57 -9.60 2.95
C ARG A 340 -8.44 -8.77 2.37
N ASN A 341 -8.30 -7.55 2.85
CA ASN A 341 -7.31 -6.61 2.34
C ASN A 341 -6.52 -6.00 3.51
N TYR A 342 -5.20 -6.09 3.43
CA TYR A 342 -4.30 -5.66 4.48
C TYR A 342 -3.23 -4.74 3.91
N VAL A 343 -3.03 -3.59 4.54
CA VAL A 343 -1.92 -2.70 4.21
C VAL A 343 -1.09 -2.43 5.46
N THR A 344 0.23 -2.43 5.31
CA THR A 344 1.15 -1.99 6.35
C THR A 344 1.94 -0.80 5.85
N PHE A 345 2.01 0.26 6.65
CA PHE A 345 2.85 1.41 6.45
C PHE A 345 3.92 1.40 7.54
N THR A 346 5.19 1.45 7.16
CA THR A 346 6.30 1.52 8.10
C THR A 346 7.19 2.70 7.75
N ASN A 347 7.37 3.61 8.72
CA ASN A 347 8.18 4.82 8.53
C ASN A 347 7.71 5.68 7.33
N CYS A 348 6.40 5.69 7.06
CA CYS A 348 5.83 6.48 5.97
C CYS A 348 5.41 7.88 6.43
N LYS A 349 5.42 8.84 5.51
CA LYS A 349 4.93 10.20 5.72
C LYS A 349 3.59 10.37 5.02
N PHE A 350 2.62 10.94 5.72
CA PHE A 350 1.31 11.35 5.21
C PHE A 350 1.28 12.87 5.23
N VAL A 351 1.37 13.50 4.06
CA VAL A 351 1.59 14.94 3.94
C VAL A 351 0.38 15.59 3.29
N THR A 352 -0.05 16.71 3.85
CA THR A 352 -1.01 17.60 3.20
C THR A 352 -0.45 19.02 3.11
N THR A 353 -0.88 19.76 2.09
CA THR A 353 -0.63 21.20 1.94
C THR A 353 -1.91 22.01 2.20
N TYR A 354 -2.93 21.41 2.81
CA TYR A 354 -4.22 22.05 3.02
C TYR A 354 -4.18 23.04 4.18
N THR A 355 -4.67 24.24 3.95
CA THR A 355 -4.59 25.35 4.93
C THR A 355 -5.81 25.45 5.85
N SER A 356 -6.80 24.57 5.72
CA SER A 356 -7.98 24.53 6.61
C SER A 356 -8.17 23.14 7.21
N SER A 357 -9.04 23.04 8.23
CA SER A 357 -9.22 21.81 9.01
C SER A 357 -9.66 20.65 8.14
N HIS A 358 -8.93 19.54 8.21
CA HIS A 358 -9.24 18.34 7.45
C HIS A 358 -10.40 17.56 8.11
N PRO A 359 -11.50 17.21 7.40
CA PRO A 359 -12.66 16.55 8.00
C PRO A 359 -12.39 15.10 8.45
N GLY A 360 -11.38 14.45 7.86
CA GLY A 360 -10.91 13.12 8.24
C GLY A 360 -9.76 12.65 7.36
N VAL A 361 -8.53 12.54 7.89
CA VAL A 361 -7.36 12.15 7.08
C VAL A 361 -7.57 10.77 6.46
N ILE A 362 -8.11 9.83 7.21
CA ILE A 362 -8.34 8.45 6.79
C ILE A 362 -9.84 8.24 6.64
N GLU A 363 -10.22 7.64 5.52
CA GLU A 363 -11.60 7.29 5.19
C GLU A 363 -11.66 5.83 4.73
N SER A 364 -12.65 5.06 5.21
CA SER A 364 -12.99 3.73 4.71
C SER A 364 -14.39 3.80 4.06
N PRO A 365 -14.53 3.69 2.73
CA PRO A 365 -15.83 3.81 2.09
C PRO A 365 -16.81 2.73 2.58
N ALA A 366 -18.07 3.13 2.75
CA ALA A 366 -19.16 2.23 3.05
C ALA A 366 -19.36 1.23 1.90
N ASN A 367 -18.87 0.00 2.04
CA ASN A 367 -19.33 -1.10 1.20
C ASN A 367 -20.24 -2.04 2.00
N ASP A 368 -21.48 -2.19 1.53
CA ASP A 368 -22.55 -2.93 2.21
C ASP A 368 -22.40 -4.47 2.12
N ASN A 369 -21.21 -5.00 1.78
CA ASN A 369 -21.07 -6.39 1.32
C ASN A 369 -20.02 -7.25 2.08
N GLY A 370 -19.71 -7.00 3.35
CA GLY A 370 -18.94 -7.98 4.14
C GLY A 370 -17.42 -8.04 3.88
N ALA A 371 -16.80 -6.97 3.38
CA ALA A 371 -15.34 -6.91 3.20
C ALA A 371 -14.59 -6.84 4.55
N TYR A 372 -13.38 -7.42 4.59
CA TYR A 372 -12.46 -7.31 5.72
C TYR A 372 -11.31 -6.38 5.34
N VAL A 373 -11.12 -5.32 6.11
CA VAL A 373 -10.12 -4.30 5.82
C VAL A 373 -9.22 -4.09 7.04
N GLY A 374 -7.92 -4.28 6.88
CA GLY A 374 -6.93 -3.96 7.91
C GLY A 374 -5.90 -2.96 7.43
N ALA A 375 -5.54 -2.00 8.27
CA ALA A 375 -4.40 -1.11 8.04
C ALA A 375 -3.55 -1.00 9.31
N TRP A 376 -2.24 -1.18 9.15
CA TRP A 376 -1.26 -1.00 10.22
C TRP A 376 -0.32 0.14 9.86
N PHE A 377 -0.17 1.08 10.77
CA PHE A 377 0.75 2.21 10.66
C PHE A 377 1.78 2.06 11.77
N ASP A 378 3.05 1.91 11.42
CA ASP A 378 4.15 1.80 12.37
C ASP A 378 5.18 2.88 12.09
N SER A 379 5.44 3.72 13.09
CA SER A 379 6.45 4.78 13.03
C SER A 379 6.18 5.79 11.91
N CYS A 380 4.91 6.00 11.56
CA CYS A 380 4.49 6.93 10.51
C CYS A 380 4.35 8.36 11.04
N LYS A 381 4.38 9.35 10.13
CA LYS A 381 4.21 10.77 10.46
C LYS A 381 3.08 11.40 9.65
N PHE A 382 2.22 12.17 10.30
CA PHE A 382 1.17 12.96 9.68
C PHE A 382 1.58 14.43 9.70
N LEU A 383 1.80 15.05 8.54
CA LEU A 383 2.47 16.36 8.40
C LEU A 383 1.61 17.36 7.62
N GLY A 384 1.71 18.63 7.99
CA GLY A 384 1.06 19.75 7.28
C GLY A 384 -0.43 19.95 7.60
N PHE A 385 -0.99 19.16 8.53
CA PHE A 385 -2.36 19.34 9.00
C PHE A 385 -2.47 20.59 9.89
N VAL A 386 -3.56 21.35 9.76
CA VAL A 386 -3.84 22.50 10.63
C VAL A 386 -4.68 22.10 11.85
N GLY A 387 -4.74 22.98 12.85
CA GLY A 387 -5.59 22.79 14.04
C GLY A 387 -7.05 22.49 13.68
N ALA A 388 -7.70 21.63 14.47
CA ALA A 388 -9.02 21.04 14.25
C ALA A 388 -9.13 19.94 13.16
N SER A 389 -8.03 19.56 12.51
CA SER A 389 -8.03 18.41 11.60
C SER A 389 -8.30 17.09 12.35
N LYS A 390 -9.11 16.22 11.75
CA LYS A 390 -9.51 14.93 12.33
C LYS A 390 -8.78 13.76 11.66
N LEU A 391 -8.45 12.73 12.42
CA LEU A 391 -7.86 11.50 11.90
C LEU A 391 -8.84 10.73 11.02
N PHE A 392 -10.12 10.66 11.40
CA PHE A 392 -11.18 9.99 10.63
C PHE A 392 -12.36 10.93 10.38
N SER A 393 -13.04 10.74 9.24
CA SER A 393 -14.28 11.44 8.97
C SER A 393 -15.43 10.85 9.79
N THR A 394 -16.40 11.69 10.17
CA THR A 394 -17.59 11.22 10.88
C THR A 394 -18.40 10.29 9.96
N GLY A 395 -18.73 9.08 10.44
CA GLY A 395 -19.46 8.08 9.64
C GLY A 395 -18.61 7.35 8.59
N ALA A 396 -17.28 7.48 8.63
CA ALA A 396 -16.35 6.92 7.65
C ALA A 396 -16.12 5.40 7.73
N TRP A 397 -17.01 4.66 8.37
CA TRP A 397 -16.80 3.24 8.63
C TRP A 397 -18.03 2.42 8.23
N SER A 398 -17.80 1.42 7.40
CA SER A 398 -18.82 0.52 6.86
C SER A 398 -19.25 -0.54 7.88
N ARG A 399 -20.34 -1.25 7.55
CA ARG A 399 -21.03 -2.22 8.42
C ARG A 399 -20.24 -3.49 8.78
N TYR A 400 -19.02 -3.67 8.26
CA TYR A 400 -18.27 -4.94 8.33
C TYR A 400 -16.80 -4.77 8.75
N ASN A 401 -16.16 -5.86 9.15
CA ASN A 401 -14.88 -5.94 9.91
C ASN A 401 -13.72 -5.07 9.36
N ASN A 402 -13.51 -3.92 10.01
CA ASN A 402 -12.46 -2.96 9.65
C ASN A 402 -11.54 -2.73 10.87
N SER A 403 -10.24 -2.91 10.72
CA SER A 403 -9.27 -2.74 11.82
C SER A 403 -8.14 -1.80 11.41
N VAL A 404 -7.95 -0.71 12.15
CA VAL A 404 -6.86 0.23 11.90
C VAL A 404 -6.02 0.39 13.16
N PHE A 405 -4.71 0.16 13.03
CA PHE A 405 -3.79 0.20 14.16
C PHE A 405 -2.66 1.18 13.89
N PHE A 406 -2.35 2.00 14.89
CA PHE A 406 -1.21 2.92 14.88
C PHE A 406 -0.25 2.55 16.00
N ARG A 407 1.02 2.40 15.66
CA ARG A 407 2.11 2.17 16.61
C ARG A 407 3.18 3.23 16.39
N ASN A 408 3.56 3.93 17.45
CA ASN A 408 4.65 4.91 17.42
C ASN A 408 4.49 5.98 16.33
N CYS A 409 3.24 6.32 15.98
CA CYS A 409 2.96 7.33 14.97
C CYS A 409 2.96 8.73 15.57
N ASP A 410 3.44 9.69 14.79
CA ASP A 410 3.35 11.11 15.09
C ASP A 410 2.15 11.72 14.34
N PHE A 411 1.11 12.09 15.08
CA PHE A 411 -0.11 12.67 14.53
C PHE A 411 -0.03 14.19 14.33
N ALA A 412 1.10 14.83 14.69
CA ALA A 412 1.31 16.28 14.64
C ALA A 412 0.09 17.08 15.14
N SER A 413 -0.49 17.94 14.31
CA SER A 413 -1.61 18.83 14.66
C SER A 413 -3.00 18.23 14.44
N LEU A 414 -3.13 16.91 14.32
CA LEU A 414 -4.44 16.24 14.30
C LEU A 414 -5.12 16.35 15.67
N ALA A 415 -6.07 17.28 15.76
CA ALA A 415 -6.74 17.64 16.99
C ALA A 415 -7.71 16.56 17.49
N THR A 416 -8.28 15.75 16.60
CA THR A 416 -9.30 14.74 16.97
C THR A 416 -8.95 13.37 16.37
N THR A 417 -8.75 12.36 17.22
CA THR A 417 -8.57 10.96 16.79
C THR A 417 -9.83 10.11 16.99
N GLY A 418 -10.82 10.61 17.73
CA GLY A 418 -12.13 10.01 17.97
C GLY A 418 -12.97 10.90 18.91
N PRO A 419 -14.18 10.46 19.32
CA PRO A 419 -14.85 9.23 18.91
C PRO A 419 -15.39 9.33 17.49
N THR A 420 -15.18 8.30 16.68
CA THR A 420 -15.69 8.20 15.30
C THR A 420 -16.59 6.99 15.09
N LEU A 421 -16.30 5.87 15.77
CA LEU A 421 -17.10 4.64 15.71
C LEU A 421 -18.22 4.59 16.74
N ALA A 422 -17.99 5.16 17.92
CA ALA A 422 -18.96 5.26 19.01
C ALA A 422 -20.22 6.10 18.68
N LEU A 423 -20.27 6.73 17.50
CA LEU A 423 -21.36 7.59 17.00
C LEU A 423 -22.29 6.91 15.98
N VAL A 424 -22.01 5.67 15.58
CA VAL A 424 -22.73 4.99 14.49
C VAL A 424 -24.00 4.29 15.01
N SER A 425 -25.10 4.39 14.26
CA SER A 425 -26.44 3.88 14.62
C SER A 425 -26.51 2.35 14.84
N ALA A 426 -27.44 1.93 15.71
CA ALA A 426 -27.64 0.59 16.28
C ALA A 426 -27.85 -0.58 15.30
N THR A 427 -28.08 -0.33 14.01
CA THR A 427 -28.47 -1.36 13.04
C THR A 427 -27.30 -2.19 12.50
N VAL A 428 -26.12 -2.11 13.13
CA VAL A 428 -24.88 -2.69 12.61
C VAL A 428 -24.39 -3.87 13.47
N GLU A 429 -24.55 -5.08 12.94
CA GLU A 429 -23.95 -6.33 13.43
C GLU A 429 -22.45 -6.42 13.10
N ALA A 430 -21.68 -5.37 13.43
CA ALA A 430 -20.23 -5.42 13.26
C ALA A 430 -19.62 -6.17 14.44
N THR A 431 -18.96 -7.29 14.15
CA THR A 431 -18.31 -8.15 15.16
C THR A 431 -16.86 -7.74 15.45
N ASN A 432 -16.15 -7.07 14.52
CA ASN A 432 -14.75 -6.67 14.72
C ASN A 432 -14.40 -5.34 14.01
N VAL A 433 -14.87 -4.20 14.54
CA VAL A 433 -14.38 -2.88 14.09
C VAL A 433 -13.66 -2.18 15.23
N CYS A 434 -12.40 -1.82 14.98
CA CYS A 434 -11.48 -1.28 15.96
C CYS A 434 -10.54 -0.29 15.29
N CYS A 435 -10.37 0.86 15.92
CA CYS A 435 -9.29 1.77 15.60
C CYS A 435 -8.50 2.06 16.87
N ALA A 436 -7.22 1.69 16.91
CA ALA A 436 -6.41 1.87 18.10
C ALA A 436 -5.03 2.44 17.76
N GLY A 437 -4.56 3.35 18.59
CA GLY A 437 -3.23 3.94 18.50
C GLY A 437 -2.51 3.86 19.83
N SER A 438 -1.20 3.63 19.80
CA SER A 438 -0.33 3.75 20.99
C SER A 438 1.07 4.17 20.60
N SER A 439 1.74 4.89 21.49
CA SER A 439 3.15 5.25 21.36
C SER A 439 3.94 4.78 22.58
N GLN A 440 5.10 4.16 22.36
CA GLN A 440 6.07 3.90 23.44
C GLN A 440 7.00 5.10 23.69
N PHE A 441 7.00 6.06 22.76
CA PHE A 441 7.86 7.25 22.76
C PHE A 441 7.08 8.52 23.13
N GLY A 442 7.79 9.53 23.61
CA GLY A 442 7.20 10.80 24.05
C GLY A 442 6.23 10.61 25.22
N ASN A 443 5.09 11.30 25.17
CA ASN A 443 4.09 11.29 26.23
C ASN A 443 3.17 10.06 26.24
N ARG A 444 3.51 9.04 25.42
CA ARG A 444 2.81 7.75 25.35
C ARG A 444 1.32 7.86 25.11
N ASP A 445 0.96 8.80 24.24
CA ASP A 445 -0.41 8.99 23.79
C ASP A 445 -0.98 7.66 23.26
N PHE A 446 -2.23 7.39 23.60
CA PHE A 446 -2.97 6.25 23.07
C PHE A 446 -4.44 6.60 22.85
N PHE A 447 -5.08 5.83 22.00
CA PHE A 447 -6.53 5.83 21.88
C PHE A 447 -7.03 4.46 21.42
N VAL A 448 -8.28 4.16 21.75
CA VAL A 448 -9.02 2.96 21.35
C VAL A 448 -10.43 3.42 21.02
N ASP A 449 -10.81 3.35 19.75
CA ASP A 449 -12.14 3.68 19.24
C ASP A 449 -12.80 2.39 18.75
N THR A 450 -13.94 2.07 19.32
CA THR A 450 -14.73 0.88 19.02
C THR A 450 -16.20 1.26 18.93
N PHE A 451 -17.06 0.33 18.53
CA PHE A 451 -18.51 0.54 18.60
C PHE A 451 -19.05 0.69 20.03
N ASN A 452 -18.33 0.16 21.02
CA ASN A 452 -18.76 0.22 22.41
C ASN A 452 -18.41 1.55 23.06
N GLY A 453 -17.37 2.21 22.57
CA GLY A 453 -16.94 3.50 23.08
C GLY A 453 -15.52 3.83 22.64
N TYR A 454 -15.07 4.96 23.15
CA TYR A 454 -13.78 5.55 22.87
C TYR A 454 -13.02 5.77 24.17
N VAL A 455 -11.74 5.40 24.19
CA VAL A 455 -10.84 5.58 25.33
C VAL A 455 -9.57 6.23 24.83
N GLU A 456 -9.08 7.28 25.50
CA GLU A 456 -7.83 7.94 25.11
C GLU A 456 -7.05 8.52 26.29
N TRP A 457 -5.75 8.67 26.05
CA TRP A 457 -4.89 9.66 26.70
C TRP A 457 -4.12 10.39 25.61
N ARG A 458 -4.20 11.72 25.60
CA ARG A 458 -3.42 12.55 24.67
C ARG A 458 -2.86 13.76 25.38
N SER A 459 -1.54 13.87 25.36
CA SER A 459 -0.80 14.95 26.02
C SER A 459 -1.08 16.35 25.48
N ASN A 460 -1.60 16.46 24.26
CA ASN A 460 -2.02 17.74 23.68
C ASN A 460 -3.44 18.15 24.08
N ARG A 461 -4.14 17.34 24.89
CA ARG A 461 -5.45 17.67 25.47
C ARG A 461 -5.27 18.00 26.95
N GLY A 462 -5.83 19.13 27.39
CA GLY A 462 -5.80 19.55 28.80
C GLY A 462 -6.79 18.77 29.66
N PHE A 463 -6.62 17.44 29.76
CA PHE A 463 -7.50 16.61 30.57
C PHE A 463 -7.36 16.93 32.06
N PRO A 464 -8.45 16.82 32.84
CA PRO A 464 -8.36 16.86 34.28
C PRO A 464 -7.51 15.67 34.77
N THR A 465 -6.62 15.93 35.71
CA THR A 465 -5.70 14.92 36.26
C THR A 465 -5.77 14.92 37.78
N LEU A 466 -5.30 13.83 38.39
CA LEU A 466 -5.18 13.71 39.83
C LEU A 466 -3.73 13.34 40.20
N SER A 467 -3.47 12.11 40.61
CA SER A 467 -2.20 11.73 41.22
C SER A 467 -1.28 10.95 40.29
N ALA A 468 -1.83 10.35 39.23
CA ALA A 468 -1.03 9.63 38.25
C ALA A 468 -0.05 10.51 37.50
N LYS A 469 1.12 9.92 37.25
CA LYS A 469 2.17 10.50 36.42
C LYS A 469 2.62 9.50 35.36
N LEU A 470 3.07 10.02 34.23
CA LEU A 470 3.75 9.20 33.23
C LEU A 470 5.10 8.72 33.78
N LEU A 471 5.77 7.84 33.04
CA LEU A 471 7.07 7.28 33.45
C LEU A 471 8.19 8.33 33.58
N ASP A 472 7.98 9.55 33.08
CA ASP A 472 8.90 10.66 33.33
C ASP A 472 8.86 11.17 34.78
N GLY A 473 7.89 10.69 35.58
CA GLY A 473 7.72 11.04 36.99
C GLY A 473 7.18 12.46 37.22
N THR A 474 6.83 13.19 36.16
CA THR A 474 6.45 14.61 36.23
C THR A 474 5.17 14.94 35.50
N THR A 475 4.90 14.34 34.34
CA THR A 475 3.74 14.69 33.52
C THR A 475 2.49 14.01 34.09
N PRO A 476 1.51 14.77 34.60
CA PRO A 476 0.28 14.20 35.12
C PRO A 476 -0.58 13.68 33.96
N TRP A 477 -1.36 12.63 34.21
CA TRP A 477 -2.25 12.08 33.19
C TRP A 477 -3.51 11.43 33.74
N SER A 478 -4.48 11.20 32.87
CA SER A 478 -5.74 10.51 33.17
C SER A 478 -6.22 9.73 31.95
N ILE A 479 -7.16 8.81 32.14
CA ILE A 479 -7.79 8.09 31.03
C ILE A 479 -9.16 8.70 30.79
N HIS A 480 -9.40 9.20 29.58
CA HIS A 480 -10.71 9.70 29.15
C HIS A 480 -11.50 8.58 28.49
N ILE A 481 -12.74 8.34 28.93
CA ILE A 481 -13.64 7.33 28.41
C ILE A 481 -14.93 8.01 27.94
N ILE A 482 -15.34 7.74 26.71
CA ILE A 482 -16.61 8.18 26.15
C ILE A 482 -17.37 6.93 25.71
N PRO A 483 -18.43 6.53 26.44
CA PRO A 483 -19.28 5.42 26.00
C PRO A 483 -19.96 5.72 24.67
N THR A 484 -20.40 4.68 23.97
CA THR A 484 -21.19 4.83 22.74
C THR A 484 -22.46 5.63 22.97
N THR A 485 -22.88 6.38 21.94
CA THR A 485 -24.19 7.05 21.94
C THR A 485 -25.32 6.12 21.47
N CYS A 486 -24.97 4.90 21.05
CA CYS A 486 -25.93 3.91 20.61
C CYS A 486 -26.66 3.29 21.81
N ALA A 487 -27.99 3.51 21.89
CA ALA A 487 -28.84 2.88 22.89
C ALA A 487 -28.72 1.35 22.85
N ASP A 488 -28.86 0.71 24.02
CA ASP A 488 -28.84 -0.75 24.25
C ASP A 488 -27.59 -1.50 23.76
N ARG A 489 -26.57 -0.79 23.29
CA ARG A 489 -25.32 -1.41 22.83
C ARG A 489 -24.49 -1.93 23.99
N LEU A 490 -24.52 -1.24 25.13
CA LEU A 490 -23.74 -1.59 26.30
C LEU A 490 -24.57 -2.39 27.32
N SER A 491 -23.91 -3.36 27.95
CA SER A 491 -24.47 -4.26 28.95
C SER A 491 -23.34 -4.83 29.83
N ARG A 492 -23.68 -5.72 30.76
CA ARG A 492 -22.69 -6.50 31.53
C ARG A 492 -21.77 -7.35 30.64
N SER A 493 -22.28 -7.88 29.53
CA SER A 493 -21.52 -8.72 28.60
C SER A 493 -20.90 -7.94 27.44
N ASN A 494 -21.30 -6.69 27.22
CA ASN A 494 -20.74 -5.82 26.20
C ASN A 494 -20.44 -4.43 26.77
N PHE A 495 -19.20 -4.13 27.08
CA PHE A 495 -18.79 -2.90 27.77
C PHE A 495 -17.72 -2.15 26.96
N VAL A 496 -17.52 -0.87 27.31
CA VAL A 496 -16.27 -0.18 27.01
C VAL A 496 -15.35 -0.34 28.22
N GLU A 497 -14.08 -0.62 27.98
CA GLU A 497 -13.09 -0.79 29.04
C GLU A 497 -11.82 0.00 28.79
N THR A 498 -11.16 0.41 29.87
CA THR A 498 -9.82 1.00 29.78
C THR A 498 -8.78 -0.06 29.41
N PRO A 499 -7.61 0.34 28.87
CA PRO A 499 -6.42 -0.49 28.97
C PRO A 499 -6.18 -0.94 30.42
N ARG A 500 -5.58 -2.11 30.61
CA ARG A 500 -5.21 -2.61 31.94
C ARG A 500 -4.21 -1.68 32.60
N ILE A 501 -4.57 -1.20 33.79
CA ILE A 501 -3.73 -0.43 34.69
C ILE A 501 -3.00 -1.43 35.58
N GLY A 502 -1.66 -1.50 35.46
CA GLY A 502 -0.83 -2.40 36.24
C GLY A 502 -0.09 -1.67 37.36
N LYS A 503 -0.12 -2.20 38.58
CA LYS A 503 0.67 -1.71 39.72
C LYS A 503 1.32 -2.87 40.48
N ILE A 504 2.61 -2.75 40.79
CA ILE A 504 3.28 -3.73 41.64
C ILE A 504 2.89 -3.51 43.09
N ASN A 505 2.47 -4.58 43.79
CA ASN A 505 2.30 -4.56 45.23
C ASN A 505 3.67 -4.48 45.91
N SER A 506 4.10 -3.28 46.28
CA SER A 506 5.35 -3.05 47.01
C SER A 506 5.22 -3.22 48.53
N LEU A 507 4.01 -3.44 49.04
CA LEU A 507 3.73 -3.69 50.45
C LEU A 507 3.89 -5.17 50.76
N ALA A 508 4.08 -5.48 52.04
CA ALA A 508 4.15 -6.86 52.53
C ALA A 508 2.91 -7.70 52.15
N ASP A 509 2.94 -9.01 52.38
CA ASP A 509 1.80 -9.88 52.13
C ASP A 509 0.61 -9.43 53.00
N GLY A 510 -0.57 -9.29 52.39
CA GLY A 510 -1.75 -8.83 53.13
C GLY A 510 -2.97 -8.59 52.27
N ALA A 511 -4.16 -8.63 52.89
CA ALA A 511 -5.35 -8.08 52.24
C ALA A 511 -5.15 -6.57 52.06
N ARG A 512 -5.51 -6.05 50.88
CA ARG A 512 -5.31 -4.64 50.54
C ARG A 512 -6.61 -3.96 50.19
N THR A 513 -6.75 -2.71 50.61
CA THR A 513 -7.78 -1.84 50.09
C THR A 513 -7.26 -1.13 48.86
N LEU A 514 -7.88 -1.42 47.73
CA LEU A 514 -7.60 -0.81 46.44
C LEU A 514 -8.59 0.32 46.22
N THR A 515 -8.10 1.52 45.93
CA THR A 515 -8.93 2.68 45.59
C THR A 515 -8.60 3.19 44.20
N VAL A 516 -9.65 3.39 43.40
CA VAL A 516 -9.59 3.97 42.05
C VAL A 516 -10.49 5.20 42.03
N GLU A 517 -9.90 6.33 41.68
CA GLU A 517 -10.56 7.64 41.63
C GLU A 517 -11.00 7.94 40.20
N PHE A 518 -12.21 8.46 40.04
CA PHE A 518 -12.75 8.83 38.73
C PHE A 518 -13.79 9.94 38.85
N VAL A 519 -14.07 10.59 37.72
CA VAL A 519 -15.11 11.61 37.63
C VAL A 519 -16.05 11.31 36.48
N VAL A 520 -17.34 11.54 36.69
CA VAL A 520 -18.41 11.23 35.73
C VAL A 520 -19.10 12.53 35.34
N HIS A 521 -19.36 12.74 34.04
CA HIS A 521 -20.08 13.92 33.57
C HIS A 521 -21.40 14.10 34.34
N ASP A 522 -21.70 15.31 34.80
CA ASP A 522 -22.74 15.56 35.80
C ASP A 522 -24.19 15.34 35.32
N ALA A 523 -24.42 15.41 34.01
CA ALA A 523 -25.66 14.98 33.36
C ALA A 523 -25.92 13.46 33.44
N LEU A 524 -24.93 12.65 33.84
CA LEU A 524 -25.07 11.21 33.99
C LEU A 524 -25.34 10.82 35.45
N SER A 525 -26.33 9.96 35.65
CA SER A 525 -26.68 9.40 36.97
C SER A 525 -26.23 7.94 37.06
N PHE A 526 -24.92 7.71 36.98
CA PHE A 526 -24.38 6.35 37.03
C PHE A 526 -24.41 5.76 38.44
N THR A 527 -24.56 4.44 38.48
CA THR A 527 -24.57 3.55 39.63
C THR A 527 -23.59 2.40 39.37
N LYS A 528 -23.45 1.49 40.35
CA LYS A 528 -22.55 0.32 40.25
C LYS A 528 -22.98 -0.76 39.25
N CYS A 529 -24.17 -0.68 38.65
CA CYS A 529 -24.53 -1.52 37.50
C CYS A 529 -24.11 -0.90 36.16
N GLU A 530 -23.71 0.37 36.15
CA GLU A 530 -23.42 1.13 34.92
C GLU A 530 -21.93 1.40 34.76
N ILE A 531 -21.19 1.40 35.86
CA ILE A 531 -19.72 1.44 35.88
C ILE A 531 -19.20 0.53 36.99
N SER A 532 -18.11 -0.19 36.72
CA SER A 532 -17.46 -1.12 37.64
C SER A 532 -15.95 -1.13 37.45
N ILE A 533 -15.24 -1.70 38.42
CA ILE A 533 -13.83 -2.09 38.26
C ILE A 533 -13.70 -3.60 38.34
N PHE A 534 -12.79 -4.12 37.52
CA PHE A 534 -12.38 -5.52 37.54
C PHE A 534 -10.91 -5.58 37.93
N VAL A 535 -10.59 -6.37 38.96
CA VAL A 535 -9.26 -6.47 39.55
C VAL A 535 -8.75 -7.91 39.42
N ASP A 536 -7.57 -8.07 38.86
CA ASP A 536 -6.79 -9.32 38.84
C ASP A 536 -5.52 -9.18 39.68
N TYR A 537 -5.19 -10.18 40.50
CA TYR A 537 -3.95 -10.18 41.30
C TYR A 537 -3.51 -11.60 41.65
N GLN A 538 -2.25 -11.77 42.03
CA GLN A 538 -1.75 -13.03 42.58
C GLN A 538 -1.86 -13.03 44.12
N SER A 539 -2.52 -14.05 44.66
CA SER A 539 -2.60 -14.27 46.10
C SER A 539 -1.31 -14.87 46.67
N THR A 540 -1.14 -14.79 47.99
CA THR A 540 -0.04 -15.44 48.73
C THR A 540 0.03 -16.96 48.57
N SER A 541 -1.07 -17.61 48.18
CA SER A 541 -1.10 -19.04 47.84
C SER A 541 -0.62 -19.34 46.42
N GLY A 542 -0.23 -18.33 45.64
CA GLY A 542 0.22 -18.45 44.26
C GLY A 542 -0.90 -18.49 43.21
N ASN A 543 -2.17 -18.46 43.63
CA ASN A 543 -3.33 -18.47 42.72
C ASN A 543 -3.62 -17.06 42.18
N TYR A 544 -4.07 -16.98 40.93
CA TYR A 544 -4.65 -15.77 40.35
C TYR A 544 -6.09 -15.60 40.83
N GLU A 545 -6.37 -14.44 41.42
CA GLU A 545 -7.67 -14.07 41.96
C GLU A 545 -8.28 -12.95 41.13
N VAL A 546 -9.61 -12.93 41.05
CA VAL A 546 -10.38 -11.95 40.28
C VAL A 546 -11.50 -11.39 41.15
N ILE A 547 -11.70 -10.08 41.10
CA ILE A 547 -12.79 -9.38 41.79
C ILE A 547 -13.47 -8.43 40.81
N ASP A 548 -14.79 -8.41 40.82
CA ASP A 548 -15.61 -7.48 40.03
C ASP A 548 -16.52 -6.71 40.98
N THR A 549 -16.54 -5.37 40.89
CA THR A 549 -17.39 -4.51 41.73
C THR A 549 -18.77 -4.25 41.12
N TYR A 550 -19.09 -4.86 39.98
CA TYR A 550 -20.41 -4.77 39.36
C TYR A 550 -21.51 -5.22 40.34
N ASP A 551 -22.53 -4.40 40.49
CA ASP A 551 -23.70 -4.67 41.35
C ASP A 551 -24.97 -4.69 40.51
N ASP A 552 -25.57 -5.87 40.30
CA ASP A 552 -26.79 -6.04 39.51
C ASP A 552 -27.98 -5.21 40.05
N ASN A 553 -27.97 -4.81 41.33
CA ASN A 553 -29.04 -4.02 41.93
C ASN A 553 -28.85 -2.49 41.76
N GLY A 554 -27.72 -2.05 41.18
CA GLY A 554 -27.47 -0.63 40.92
C GLY A 554 -27.22 0.20 42.17
N GLY A 555 -26.46 -0.30 43.14
CA GLY A 555 -26.05 0.48 44.31
C GLY A 555 -25.38 1.81 43.94
N ALA A 556 -25.57 2.85 44.77
CA ALA A 556 -25.03 4.18 44.52
C ALA A 556 -23.50 4.17 44.45
N LEU A 557 -22.93 5.02 43.58
CA LEU A 557 -21.50 5.28 43.56
C LEU A 557 -21.06 6.00 44.84
N THR A 558 -19.88 5.66 45.33
CA THR A 558 -19.29 6.30 46.50
C THR A 558 -18.66 7.62 46.08
N ALA A 559 -19.08 8.73 46.70
CA ALA A 559 -18.50 10.04 46.44
C ALA A 559 -17.00 10.08 46.80
N SER A 560 -16.24 10.89 46.07
CA SER A 560 -14.82 11.12 46.32
C SER A 560 -14.55 12.54 46.79
N ASP A 561 -13.66 12.64 47.77
CA ASP A 561 -13.12 13.91 48.29
C ASP A 561 -11.76 14.26 47.65
N ALA A 562 -11.26 13.45 46.72
CA ALA A 562 -9.98 13.70 46.05
C ALA A 562 -10.00 15.04 45.28
N VAL A 563 -8.86 15.75 45.28
CA VAL A 563 -8.73 17.09 44.68
C VAL A 563 -8.09 16.99 43.30
N TRP A 564 -8.86 17.23 42.25
CA TRP A 564 -8.41 17.15 40.86
C TRP A 564 -7.85 18.50 40.36
N SER A 565 -7.01 18.46 39.33
CA SER A 565 -6.30 19.63 38.80
C SER A 565 -7.21 20.78 38.29
N SER A 566 -8.46 20.47 37.95
CA SER A 566 -9.40 21.40 37.29
C SER A 566 -10.70 21.58 38.08
N GLU A 567 -10.61 21.55 39.40
CA GLU A 567 -11.78 21.58 40.29
C GLU A 567 -12.31 23.02 40.50
N SER A 568 -13.64 23.19 40.39
CA SER A 568 -14.33 24.44 40.67
C SER A 568 -15.75 24.16 41.15
N GLY A 569 -16.14 24.75 42.28
CA GLY A 569 -17.48 24.55 42.86
C GLY A 569 -17.79 23.11 43.26
N GLY A 570 -16.76 22.33 43.66
CA GLY A 570 -16.89 20.92 44.05
C GLY A 570 -17.06 19.94 42.88
N LYS A 571 -16.93 20.42 41.64
CA LYS A 571 -16.96 19.62 40.41
C LYS A 571 -15.66 19.77 39.65
N VAL A 572 -15.36 18.79 38.79
CA VAL A 572 -14.19 18.83 37.92
C VAL A 572 -14.60 19.32 36.53
N ASN A 573 -13.96 20.39 36.08
CA ASN A 573 -14.26 21.00 34.80
C ASN A 573 -13.31 20.51 33.70
N TYR A 574 -13.88 20.27 32.52
CA TYR A 574 -13.13 19.98 31.31
C TYR A 574 -13.66 20.85 30.17
N VAL A 575 -12.77 21.33 29.29
CA VAL A 575 -13.14 22.16 28.15
C VAL A 575 -12.79 21.44 26.86
N ASP A 576 -13.82 21.08 26.10
CA ASP A 576 -13.70 20.51 24.75
C ASP A 576 -14.73 21.19 23.85
N GLY A 577 -14.36 22.38 23.35
CA GLY A 577 -15.28 23.31 22.68
C GLY A 577 -16.25 24.01 23.63
N VAL A 578 -16.81 23.29 24.61
CA VAL A 578 -17.67 23.80 25.68
C VAL A 578 -17.17 23.34 27.05
N VAL A 579 -17.50 24.11 28.09
CA VAL A 579 -17.20 23.73 29.48
C VAL A 579 -18.17 22.63 29.91
N GLN A 580 -17.61 21.52 30.38
CA GLN A 580 -18.30 20.37 30.93
C GLN A 580 -17.92 20.22 32.40
N SER A 581 -18.87 19.78 33.24
CA SER A 581 -18.66 19.57 34.68
C SER A 581 -18.88 18.11 35.06
N HIS A 582 -18.07 17.61 35.99
CA HIS A 582 -18.05 16.20 36.38
C HIS A 582 -18.16 16.06 37.90
N ASN A 583 -18.95 15.08 38.34
CA ASN A 583 -19.07 14.67 39.74
C ASN A 583 -17.96 13.67 40.09
N LYS A 584 -17.45 13.73 41.32
CA LYS A 584 -16.29 12.93 41.79
C LYS A 584 -16.73 11.66 42.51
N TYR A 585 -16.15 10.53 42.13
CA TYR A 585 -16.48 9.22 42.70
C TYR A 585 -15.22 8.36 42.87
N LYS A 586 -15.36 7.30 43.67
CA LYS A 586 -14.33 6.29 43.84
C LYS A 586 -14.91 4.89 43.97
N PHE A 587 -14.12 3.91 43.54
CA PHE A 587 -14.27 2.52 43.99
C PHE A 587 -13.27 2.27 45.11
N SER A 588 -13.73 1.67 46.20
CA SER A 588 -12.89 1.23 47.31
C SER A 588 -13.24 -0.21 47.62
N LEU A 589 -12.29 -1.11 47.44
CA LEU A 589 -12.45 -2.56 47.50
C LEU A 589 -11.35 -3.16 48.37
N THR A 590 -11.70 -3.96 49.36
CA THR A 590 -10.72 -4.77 50.10
C THR A 590 -10.62 -6.16 49.49
N THR A 591 -9.40 -6.61 49.16
CA THR A 591 -9.21 -7.94 48.60
C THR A 591 -9.60 -9.02 49.62
N PRO A 592 -10.40 -10.03 49.22
CA PRO A 592 -10.84 -11.08 50.12
C PRO A 592 -9.70 -12.05 50.49
N LYS A 593 -8.64 -12.10 49.67
CA LYS A 593 -7.43 -12.88 49.93
C LYS A 593 -6.21 -11.96 49.95
N PRO A 594 -5.17 -12.30 50.74
CA PRO A 594 -3.95 -11.53 50.77
C PRO A 594 -3.24 -11.51 49.42
N ILE A 595 -2.86 -10.32 48.96
CA ILE A 595 -2.01 -10.11 47.78
C ILE A 595 -0.57 -10.46 48.15
N ALA A 596 0.13 -11.17 47.29
CA ALA A 596 1.54 -11.44 47.47
C ALA A 596 2.40 -10.18 47.23
N THR A 597 3.50 -10.06 47.98
CA THR A 597 4.49 -8.98 47.81
C THR A 597 5.21 -9.15 46.48
N GLY A 598 5.46 -8.04 45.76
CA GLY A 598 6.21 -8.04 44.50
C GLY A 598 5.44 -8.53 43.29
N THR A 599 4.15 -8.90 43.44
CA THR A 599 3.29 -9.31 42.32
C THR A 599 2.50 -8.13 41.77
N GLU A 600 2.07 -8.24 40.52
CA GLU A 600 1.25 -7.21 39.87
C GLU A 600 -0.22 -7.29 40.30
N ILE A 601 -0.84 -6.12 40.45
CA ILE A 601 -2.28 -5.89 40.56
C ILE A 601 -2.71 -5.25 39.24
N GLY A 602 -3.59 -5.92 38.50
CA GLY A 602 -4.23 -5.41 37.31
C GLY A 602 -5.61 -4.86 37.61
N ILE A 603 -5.93 -3.68 37.08
CA ILE A 603 -7.27 -3.09 37.16
C ILE A 603 -7.71 -2.63 35.77
N VAL A 604 -8.96 -2.90 35.42
CA VAL A 604 -9.66 -2.23 34.31
C VAL A 604 -10.93 -1.58 34.83
N VAL A 605 -11.27 -0.41 34.29
CA VAL A 605 -12.56 0.25 34.53
C VAL A 605 -13.49 -0.10 33.37
N ARG A 606 -14.69 -0.58 33.67
CA ARG A 606 -15.70 -0.97 32.68
C ARG A 606 -16.93 -0.08 32.79
N VAL A 607 -17.42 0.39 31.66
CA VAL A 607 -18.68 1.13 31.56
C VAL A 607 -19.68 0.33 30.74
N HIS A 608 -20.86 0.14 31.32
CA HIS A 608 -21.92 -0.76 30.85
C HIS A 608 -23.14 -0.01 30.33
N LYS A 609 -23.10 1.32 30.27
CA LYS A 609 -24.22 2.17 29.83
C LYS A 609 -23.81 3.18 28.77
N HIS A 610 -24.66 3.33 27.76
CA HIS A 610 -24.52 4.32 26.70
C HIS A 610 -24.80 5.75 27.22
N VAL A 611 -24.39 6.75 26.45
CA VAL A 611 -24.60 8.17 26.75
C VAL A 611 -25.45 8.84 25.67
N SER A 612 -26.03 10.00 25.93
CA SER A 612 -26.89 10.67 24.93
C SER A 612 -26.11 11.52 23.92
N THR A 613 -24.85 11.85 24.23
CA THR A 613 -23.97 12.63 23.36
C THR A 613 -22.49 12.31 23.64
N ALA A 614 -21.64 12.41 22.63
CA ALA A 614 -20.21 12.11 22.74
C ALA A 614 -19.39 13.12 23.56
N VAL A 615 -20.02 14.14 24.14
CA VAL A 615 -19.38 15.01 25.14
C VAL A 615 -19.53 14.47 26.57
N GLN A 616 -20.39 13.48 26.81
CA GLN A 616 -20.62 12.92 28.15
C GLN A 616 -19.59 11.82 28.44
N GLY A 617 -18.45 12.22 29.00
CA GLY A 617 -17.34 11.34 29.31
C GLY A 617 -17.12 11.04 30.79
N ILE A 618 -16.11 10.21 31.03
CA ILE A 618 -15.56 9.86 32.35
C ILE A 618 -14.05 10.08 32.29
N PHE A 619 -13.45 10.61 33.35
CA PHE A 619 -12.00 10.60 33.53
C PHE A 619 -11.62 9.69 34.70
N VAL A 620 -10.63 8.83 34.50
CA VAL A 620 -10.11 7.90 35.51
C VAL A 620 -8.68 8.30 35.85
N ASP A 621 -8.34 8.35 37.14
CA ASP A 621 -6.95 8.43 37.58
C ASP A 621 -6.32 7.03 37.49
N PRO A 622 -5.32 6.80 36.64
CA PRO A 622 -4.68 5.49 36.53
C PRO A 622 -3.76 5.17 37.73
N GLU A 623 -3.60 6.07 38.69
CA GLU A 623 -2.88 5.78 39.94
C GLU A 623 -3.78 5.01 40.90
N ILE A 624 -3.50 3.71 41.07
CA ILE A 624 -4.22 2.85 42.00
C ILE A 624 -3.66 3.07 43.41
N GLN A 625 -4.47 3.51 44.36
CA GLN A 625 -4.04 3.55 45.76
C GLN A 625 -4.15 2.15 46.37
N VAL A 626 -3.05 1.67 46.96
CA VAL A 626 -2.96 0.35 47.61
C VAL A 626 -2.62 0.59 49.07
N ALA A 627 -3.54 0.24 49.96
CA ALA A 627 -3.42 0.41 51.41
C ALA A 627 -3.51 -0.92 52.17
#